data_AF-A0A838TDD8-F1
#
_entry.id   AF-A0A838TDD8-F1
#
_cell.length_a   1.000
_cell.length_b   1.000
_cell.length_c   1.000
_cell.angle_alpha   90.00
_cell.angle_beta   90.00
_cell.angle_gamma   90.00
#
_symmetry.space_group_name_H-M   'P 1'
#
loop_
_entity.id
_entity.type
_entity.pdbx_description
1 polymer ?
#
loop_
_entity_poly.entity_id
_entity_poly.type
_entity_poly.pdbx_seq_one_letter_code
_entity_poly.pdbx_strand_id
1 'polypeptide(L)'
;MWEGPLRPDLWARRNPIGAQRPLSHCSPELCRRVRRCLLRRLKRATDYLLIDISNSYTKLAFASRDKLGRTERIETARLNAAALAKVIRGHALQKIVVSSVVPKKDAFIKRAAGKTEVLFVSAKCELGVGVDYPGPGSIGADRLANAAAVAALYGTPAVVVDFGTAVTFDVVSAERCYIGGVIAPGLEAMTTYLYNRTALLPKLSLAEPRRAVGRSTKAAMMSGAIFGYRGLVKEILAKIGAEAFGKKRAQIVATGGYAKLIAARLPEIDAVCPDLTLEGLRIIGNLNR
;
A
#
# COMPACT_ATOMS: atom_id res chain seq x y z
N MET A 1 -57.41 41.39 11.96
CA MET A 1 -56.84 42.22 13.04
C MET A 1 -55.34 42.23 12.85
N TRP A 2 -54.64 43.29 12.48
CA TRP A 2 -54.92 44.72 12.26
C TRP A 2 -53.67 45.20 11.45
N GLU A 3 -53.84 45.71 10.22
CA GLU A 3 -53.59 47.12 9.82
C GLU A 3 -52.12 47.59 10.01
N GLY A 4 -51.28 47.84 8.98
CA GLY A 4 -51.34 48.92 7.95
C GLY A 4 -50.44 50.12 8.39
N PRO A 5 -50.08 51.14 7.57
CA PRO A 5 -50.18 51.27 6.10
C PRO A 5 -49.06 52.11 5.38
N LEU A 6 -49.10 52.16 4.03
CA LEU A 6 -48.78 53.28 3.08
C LEU A 6 -47.35 53.90 3.05
N ARG A 7 -46.69 54.15 1.90
CA ARG A 7 -47.12 54.88 0.69
C ARG A 7 -46.29 54.58 -0.58
N PRO A 8 -46.80 54.98 -1.76
CA PRO A 8 -46.21 54.76 -3.08
C PRO A 8 -45.72 56.08 -3.75
N ASP A 9 -45.30 55.95 -5.02
CA ASP A 9 -45.14 57.04 -6.03
C ASP A 9 -43.79 57.83 -5.95
N LEU A 10 -43.09 58.32 -7.00
CA LEU A 10 -43.40 58.79 -8.35
C LEU A 10 -42.08 58.88 -9.18
N TRP A 11 -42.17 58.58 -10.49
CA TRP A 11 -41.54 59.29 -11.65
C TRP A 11 -40.00 59.42 -11.72
N ALA A 12 -39.32 59.42 -12.86
CA ALA A 12 -39.57 59.21 -14.27
C ALA A 12 -38.19 59.41 -14.93
N ARG A 13 -37.92 58.79 -16.09
CA ARG A 13 -37.49 59.46 -17.33
C ARG A 13 -36.73 58.52 -18.26
N ARG A 14 -37.29 58.43 -19.48
CA ARG A 14 -36.63 58.41 -20.80
C ARG A 14 -36.02 57.08 -21.29
N ASN A 15 -36.83 56.38 -22.07
CA ASN A 15 -36.41 55.85 -23.38
C ASN A 15 -36.22 57.05 -24.35
N PRO A 16 -35.40 56.99 -25.45
CA PRO A 16 -35.73 56.05 -26.52
C PRO A 16 -34.60 55.60 -27.52
N ILE A 17 -34.94 54.54 -28.26
CA ILE A 17 -34.56 54.16 -29.64
C ILE A 17 -33.14 53.62 -29.93
N GLY A 18 -33.11 52.38 -30.45
CA GLY A 18 -31.95 51.81 -31.14
C GLY A 18 -32.16 50.34 -31.52
N ALA A 19 -32.77 50.11 -32.67
CA ALA A 19 -33.24 48.83 -33.19
C ALA A 19 -32.15 47.75 -33.45
N GLN A 20 -32.58 46.48 -33.31
CA GLN A 20 -32.27 45.33 -34.18
C GLN A 20 -30.87 44.67 -34.16
N ARG A 21 -30.76 43.42 -33.66
CA ARG A 21 -30.62 42.13 -34.44
C ARG A 21 -30.15 40.95 -33.54
N PRO A 22 -30.36 39.69 -33.99
CA PRO A 22 -30.52 38.53 -33.10
C PRO A 22 -29.20 37.96 -32.59
N LEU A 23 -29.24 37.35 -31.39
CA LEU A 23 -28.16 36.49 -30.88
C LEU A 23 -28.08 35.21 -31.73
N SER A 24 -27.36 35.29 -32.83
CA SER A 24 -26.94 34.15 -33.63
C SER A 24 -25.73 33.47 -33.00
N HIS A 25 -25.86 32.16 -32.84
CA HIS A 25 -24.78 31.16 -32.92
C HIS A 25 -23.62 31.29 -31.93
N CYS A 26 -23.82 30.65 -30.77
CA CYS A 26 -22.69 30.04 -30.05
C CYS A 26 -22.06 28.99 -30.98
N SER A 27 -20.83 29.24 -31.47
CA SER A 27 -20.21 28.34 -32.45
C SER A 27 -20.05 26.93 -31.85
N PRO A 28 -20.29 25.86 -32.63
CA PRO A 28 -20.06 24.49 -32.19
C PRO A 28 -18.63 24.27 -31.71
N GLU A 29 -17.67 25.05 -32.22
CA GLU A 29 -16.27 25.02 -31.80
C GLU A 29 -16.04 25.65 -30.42
N LEU A 30 -16.70 26.76 -30.09
CA LEU A 30 -16.63 27.39 -28.77
C LEU A 30 -17.26 26.47 -27.72
N CYS A 31 -18.39 25.84 -28.05
CA CYS A 31 -19.03 24.85 -27.18
C CYS A 31 -18.20 23.55 -27.06
N ARG A 32 -17.50 23.11 -28.13
CA ARG A 32 -16.55 21.99 -28.09
C ARG A 32 -15.27 22.32 -27.32
N ARG A 33 -14.80 23.57 -27.33
CA ARG A 33 -13.58 24.03 -26.66
C ARG A 33 -13.84 24.26 -25.16
N VAL A 34 -15.00 24.82 -24.81
CA VAL A 34 -15.51 24.92 -23.43
C VAL A 34 -15.86 23.53 -22.89
N ARG A 35 -16.47 22.63 -23.68
CA ARG A 35 -16.61 21.21 -23.31
C ARG A 35 -15.27 20.50 -23.19
N ARG A 36 -14.26 20.74 -24.03
CA ARG A 36 -12.90 20.16 -23.84
C ARG A 36 -12.20 20.72 -22.58
N CYS A 37 -12.50 21.97 -22.20
CA CYS A 37 -11.97 22.62 -21.00
C CYS A 37 -12.70 22.15 -19.72
N LEU A 38 -14.01 21.89 -19.78
CA LEU A 38 -14.83 21.34 -18.68
C LEU A 38 -14.77 19.81 -18.59
N LEU A 39 -14.50 19.11 -19.71
CA LEU A 39 -14.27 17.66 -19.81
C LEU A 39 -12.79 17.28 -19.70
N ARG A 40 -11.89 18.24 -19.48
CA ARG A 40 -10.84 18.04 -18.46
C ARG A 40 -11.57 17.86 -17.12
N ARG A 41 -12.28 16.72 -16.99
CA ARG A 41 -12.80 16.17 -15.75
C ARG A 41 -11.72 16.46 -14.74
N LEU A 42 -12.04 17.28 -13.74
CA LEU A 42 -11.15 17.61 -12.62
C LEU A 42 -10.48 16.31 -12.19
N LYS A 43 -9.27 16.07 -12.70
CA LYS A 43 -8.52 14.88 -12.35
C LYS A 43 -8.28 15.05 -10.87
N ARG A 44 -8.67 14.07 -10.06
CA ARG A 44 -8.37 14.12 -8.64
C ARG A 44 -6.86 14.25 -8.53
N ALA A 45 -6.38 15.38 -8.02
CA ALA A 45 -4.98 15.61 -7.80
C ALA A 45 -4.54 14.64 -6.70
N THR A 46 -3.67 13.71 -7.06
CA THR A 46 -3.07 12.74 -6.15
C THR A 46 -1.60 12.68 -6.53
N ASP A 47 -0.71 12.94 -5.57
CA ASP A 47 0.72 13.03 -5.86
C ASP A 47 1.26 11.71 -6.43
N TYR A 48 0.80 10.59 -5.88
CA TYR A 48 1.33 9.27 -6.18
C TYR A 48 0.28 8.23 -6.53
N LEU A 49 0.65 7.30 -7.41
CA LEU A 49 0.11 5.95 -7.43
C LEU A 49 1.19 5.01 -6.88
N LEU A 50 0.89 4.35 -5.78
CA LEU A 50 1.77 3.41 -5.11
C LEU A 50 1.39 2.00 -5.53
N ILE A 51 2.39 1.22 -5.93
CA ILE A 51 2.20 -0.13 -6.46
C ILE A 51 3.19 -1.05 -5.78
N ASP A 52 2.69 -2.05 -5.06
CA ASP A 52 3.50 -3.12 -4.49
C ASP A 52 3.17 -4.44 -5.19
N ILE A 53 4.11 -4.95 -5.99
CA ILE A 53 3.96 -6.15 -6.82
C ILE A 53 4.68 -7.33 -6.15
N SER A 54 3.91 -8.15 -5.43
CA SER A 54 4.39 -9.44 -4.89
C SER A 54 4.01 -10.61 -5.80
N ASN A 55 4.54 -11.80 -5.52
CA ASN A 55 4.24 -13.01 -6.30
C ASN A 55 2.74 -13.34 -6.38
N SER A 56 2.04 -13.26 -5.25
CA SER A 56 0.63 -13.65 -5.18
C SER A 56 -0.31 -12.49 -5.51
N TYR A 57 -0.02 -11.29 -4.98
CA TYR A 57 -0.93 -10.15 -5.09
C TYR A 57 -0.20 -8.83 -5.34
N THR A 58 -0.84 -7.97 -6.12
CA THR A 58 -0.43 -6.58 -6.29
C THR A 58 -1.33 -5.70 -5.46
N LYS A 59 -0.75 -4.89 -4.56
CA LYS A 59 -1.47 -3.84 -3.84
C LYS A 59 -1.30 -2.50 -4.55
N LEU A 60 -2.35 -1.71 -4.59
CA LEU A 60 -2.42 -0.42 -5.26
C LEU A 60 -3.07 0.59 -4.34
N ALA A 61 -2.52 1.80 -4.24
CA ALA A 61 -3.19 2.91 -3.58
C ALA A 61 -2.80 4.23 -4.22
N PHE A 62 -3.77 5.11 -4.42
CA PHE A 62 -3.46 6.52 -4.65
C PHE A 62 -3.08 7.16 -3.31
N ALA A 63 -2.09 8.06 -3.34
CA ALA A 63 -1.66 8.78 -2.16
C ALA A 63 -1.38 10.25 -2.49
N SER A 64 -1.52 11.07 -1.45
CA SER A 64 -0.90 12.39 -1.40
C SER A 64 0.44 12.29 -0.66
N ARG A 65 1.18 13.41 -0.58
CA ARG A 65 2.39 13.50 0.23
C ARG A 65 2.17 13.12 1.68
N ASP A 66 1.00 13.41 2.25
CA ASP A 66 0.75 13.25 3.69
C ASP A 66 -0.13 12.06 4.03
N LYS A 67 -0.89 11.55 3.06
CA LYS A 67 -1.95 10.56 3.32
C LYS A 67 -2.01 9.47 2.26
N LEU A 68 -2.05 8.22 2.73
CA LEU A 68 -2.40 7.04 1.95
C LEU A 68 -3.92 6.97 1.73
N GLY A 69 -4.32 6.74 0.48
CA GLY A 69 -5.71 6.50 0.12
C GLY A 69 -6.17 5.07 0.39
N ARG A 70 -7.31 4.70 -0.17
CA ARG A 70 -7.83 3.34 -0.06
C ARG A 70 -6.91 2.37 -0.82
N THR A 71 -6.51 1.29 -0.15
CA THR A 71 -5.81 0.18 -0.76
C THR A 71 -6.76 -0.72 -1.53
N GLU A 72 -6.37 -1.06 -2.76
CA GLU A 72 -6.93 -2.11 -3.57
C GLU A 72 -5.93 -3.26 -3.72
N ARG A 73 -6.44 -4.47 -3.93
CA ARG A 73 -5.63 -5.68 -4.10
C ARG A 73 -6.14 -6.47 -5.28
N ILE A 74 -5.23 -6.88 -6.15
CA ILE A 74 -5.51 -7.75 -7.29
C ILE A 74 -4.54 -8.93 -7.30
N GLU A 75 -4.96 -10.07 -7.85
CA GLU A 75 -4.03 -11.17 -8.10
C GLU A 75 -2.95 -10.71 -9.09
N THR A 76 -1.67 -10.92 -8.77
CA THR A 76 -0.57 -10.48 -9.64
C THR A 76 -0.63 -11.14 -11.01
N ALA A 77 -1.15 -12.36 -11.09
CA ALA A 77 -1.40 -13.06 -12.36
C ALA A 77 -2.28 -12.22 -13.31
N ARG A 78 -3.30 -11.53 -12.78
CA ARG A 78 -4.27 -10.72 -13.55
C ARG A 78 -3.78 -9.31 -13.88
N LEU A 79 -2.69 -8.85 -13.25
CA LEU A 79 -2.10 -7.54 -13.52
C LEU A 79 -1.65 -7.47 -14.99
N ASN A 80 -2.17 -6.45 -15.69
CA ASN A 80 -1.85 -6.15 -17.08
C ASN A 80 -1.86 -4.62 -17.32
N ALA A 81 -1.17 -4.18 -18.38
CA ALA A 81 -0.99 -2.76 -18.69
C ALA A 81 -2.30 -2.03 -19.00
N ALA A 82 -3.27 -2.69 -19.65
CA ALA A 82 -4.52 -2.05 -20.04
C ALA A 82 -5.41 -1.72 -18.84
N ALA A 83 -5.51 -2.65 -17.88
CA ALA A 83 -6.20 -2.43 -16.61
C ALA A 83 -5.56 -1.30 -15.82
N LEU A 84 -4.21 -1.31 -15.71
CA LEU A 84 -3.49 -0.25 -14.99
C LEU A 84 -3.61 1.11 -15.68
N ALA A 85 -3.55 1.16 -17.01
CA ALA A 85 -3.76 2.40 -17.75
C ALA A 85 -5.18 2.97 -17.53
N LYS A 86 -6.19 2.11 -17.35
CA LYS A 86 -7.56 2.53 -17.00
C LYS A 86 -7.60 3.16 -15.61
N VAL A 87 -6.90 2.58 -14.64
CA VAL A 87 -6.75 3.15 -13.28
C VAL A 87 -6.07 4.53 -13.33
N ILE A 88 -5.00 4.66 -14.11
CA ILE A 88 -4.23 5.92 -14.22
C ILE A 88 -5.00 7.03 -14.97
N ARG A 89 -5.78 6.69 -16.01
CA ARG A 89 -6.40 7.66 -16.94
C ARG A 89 -7.23 8.77 -16.26
N GLY A 90 -7.84 8.47 -15.12
CA GLY A 90 -8.67 9.40 -14.34
C GLY A 90 -7.91 10.36 -13.41
N HIS A 91 -6.59 10.18 -13.28
CA HIS A 91 -5.79 10.84 -12.26
C HIS A 91 -4.68 11.72 -12.88
N ALA A 92 -4.33 12.78 -12.16
CA ALA A 92 -3.16 13.60 -12.45
C ALA A 92 -2.12 13.23 -11.39
N LEU A 93 -1.16 12.39 -11.78
CA LEU A 93 -0.12 11.85 -10.91
C LEU A 93 1.17 12.61 -11.15
N GLN A 94 1.91 12.92 -10.09
CA GLN A 94 3.29 13.39 -10.21
C GLN A 94 4.19 12.19 -10.54
N LYS A 95 4.03 11.10 -9.79
CA LYS A 95 4.90 9.92 -9.88
C LYS A 95 4.15 8.62 -9.60
N ILE A 96 4.60 7.52 -10.19
CA ILE A 96 4.20 6.17 -9.81
C ILE A 96 5.36 5.56 -9.05
N VAL A 97 5.15 5.16 -7.80
CA VAL A 97 6.20 4.55 -6.97
C VAL A 97 5.94 3.07 -6.84
N VAL A 98 6.94 2.26 -7.17
CA VAL A 98 6.78 0.82 -7.39
C VAL A 98 7.76 0.03 -6.53
N SER A 99 7.23 -0.83 -5.66
CA SER A 99 7.93 -2.02 -5.19
C SER A 99 7.58 -3.18 -6.13
N SER A 100 8.59 -3.93 -6.58
CA SER A 100 8.36 -5.13 -7.39
C SER A 100 9.40 -6.20 -7.09
N VAL A 101 8.91 -7.39 -6.78
CA VAL A 101 9.71 -8.63 -6.73
C VAL A 101 9.37 -9.56 -7.89
N VAL A 102 8.64 -9.06 -8.90
CA VAL A 102 8.20 -9.82 -10.08
C VAL A 102 8.60 -9.06 -11.36
N PRO A 103 9.87 -9.12 -11.80
CA PRO A 103 10.40 -8.28 -12.88
C PRO A 103 9.62 -8.36 -14.20
N LYS A 104 9.01 -9.52 -14.49
CA LYS A 104 8.16 -9.72 -15.67
C LYS A 104 6.96 -8.76 -15.73
N LYS A 105 6.51 -8.21 -14.59
CA LYS A 105 5.37 -7.29 -14.50
C LYS A 105 5.77 -5.82 -14.61
N ASP A 106 7.05 -5.49 -14.43
CA ASP A 106 7.53 -4.10 -14.46
C ASP A 106 7.28 -3.42 -15.82
N ALA A 107 7.40 -4.20 -16.91
CA ALA A 107 7.11 -3.73 -18.27
C ALA A 107 5.65 -3.27 -18.42
N PHE A 108 4.72 -3.87 -17.67
CA PHE A 108 3.31 -3.44 -17.71
C PHE A 108 3.12 -2.09 -17.03
N ILE A 109 3.86 -1.82 -15.95
CA ILE A 109 3.83 -0.52 -15.27
C ILE A 109 4.37 0.56 -16.19
N LYS A 110 5.56 0.35 -16.78
CA LYS A 110 6.17 1.31 -17.71
C LYS A 110 5.25 1.63 -18.89
N ARG A 111 4.61 0.61 -19.48
CA ARG A 111 3.66 0.79 -20.59
C ARG A 111 2.41 1.56 -20.17
N ALA A 112 1.88 1.31 -18.97
CA ALA A 112 0.67 1.96 -18.47
C ALA A 112 0.91 3.41 -18.02
N ALA A 113 2.13 3.72 -17.54
CA ALA A 113 2.50 5.04 -17.03
C ALA A 113 2.45 6.15 -18.09
N GLY A 114 2.74 5.80 -19.36
CA GLY A 114 2.81 6.75 -20.45
C GLY A 114 3.91 7.78 -20.21
N LYS A 115 3.54 9.05 -20.01
CA LYS A 115 4.48 10.14 -19.68
C LYS A 115 4.69 10.36 -18.18
N THR A 116 3.97 9.63 -17.33
CA THR A 116 4.10 9.75 -15.88
C THR A 116 5.43 9.16 -15.45
N GLU A 117 6.16 9.85 -14.59
CA GLU A 117 7.41 9.34 -14.03
C GLU A 117 7.15 8.06 -13.21
N VAL A 118 8.05 7.08 -13.31
CA VAL A 118 7.98 5.83 -12.55
C VAL A 118 9.27 5.64 -11.76
N LEU A 119 9.15 5.59 -10.44
CA LEU A 119 10.23 5.26 -9.52
C LEU A 119 10.10 3.81 -9.09
N PHE A 120 11.03 2.96 -9.54
CA PHE A 120 11.19 1.62 -9.01
C PHE A 120 12.11 1.68 -7.79
N VAL A 121 11.60 1.27 -6.63
CA VAL A 121 12.35 1.29 -5.36
C VAL A 121 13.52 0.31 -5.44
N SER A 122 14.69 0.79 -5.04
CA SER A 122 15.92 0.01 -4.92
C SER A 122 16.81 0.61 -3.84
N ALA A 123 17.89 -0.08 -3.47
CA ALA A 123 18.87 0.43 -2.51
C ALA A 123 19.60 1.71 -2.96
N LYS A 124 19.42 2.15 -4.22
CA LYS A 124 19.98 3.40 -4.75
C LYS A 124 19.06 4.61 -4.53
N CYS A 125 17.82 4.38 -4.12
CA CYS A 125 16.88 5.47 -3.85
C CYS A 125 17.21 6.15 -2.51
N GLU A 126 16.74 7.37 -2.32
CA GLU A 126 16.66 7.97 -0.99
C GLU A 126 15.58 7.26 -0.17
N LEU A 127 15.99 6.40 0.76
CA LEU A 127 15.06 5.55 1.53
C LEU A 127 14.64 6.17 2.87
N GLY A 128 15.37 7.16 3.37
CA GLY A 128 15.22 7.67 4.75
C GLY A 128 15.71 6.69 5.83
N VAL A 129 16.34 5.60 5.40
CA VAL A 129 17.03 4.59 6.22
C VAL A 129 18.32 4.20 5.47
N GLY A 130 19.42 4.04 6.20
CA GLY A 130 20.67 3.51 5.63
C GLY A 130 20.51 2.04 5.24
N VAL A 131 21.41 1.53 4.40
CA VAL A 131 21.45 0.10 4.04
C VAL A 131 22.85 -0.43 4.31
N ASP A 132 22.98 -1.18 5.40
CA ASP A 132 24.19 -1.89 5.79
C ASP A 132 23.97 -3.38 5.55
N TYR A 133 24.17 -3.79 4.30
CA TYR A 133 23.96 -5.16 3.85
C TYR A 133 24.98 -5.48 2.75
N PRO A 134 25.74 -6.58 2.81
CA PRO A 134 26.85 -6.84 1.87
C PRO A 134 26.47 -6.82 0.38
N GLY A 135 25.21 -7.12 0.05
CA GLY A 135 24.69 -7.02 -1.32
C GLY A 135 23.38 -6.23 -1.40
N PRO A 136 23.41 -4.88 -1.32
CA PRO A 136 22.18 -4.07 -1.22
C PRO A 136 21.20 -4.28 -2.37
N GLY A 137 21.72 -4.56 -3.58
CA GLY A 137 20.90 -4.81 -4.77
C GLY A 137 20.12 -6.14 -4.76
N SER A 138 20.41 -7.03 -3.81
CA SER A 138 19.68 -8.31 -3.64
C SER A 138 18.47 -8.19 -2.71
N ILE A 139 18.31 -7.06 -2.03
CA ILE A 139 17.20 -6.84 -1.11
C ILE A 139 15.92 -6.60 -1.92
N GLY A 140 14.84 -7.28 -1.54
CA GLY A 140 13.52 -7.03 -2.11
C GLY A 140 13.07 -5.58 -1.91
N ALA A 141 12.45 -4.98 -2.93
CA ALA A 141 11.98 -3.60 -2.87
C ALA A 141 10.90 -3.38 -1.80
N ASP A 142 10.09 -4.40 -1.53
CA ASP A 142 9.11 -4.47 -0.46
C ASP A 142 9.77 -4.38 0.93
N ARG A 143 10.87 -5.10 1.13
CA ARG A 143 11.66 -5.08 2.37
C ARG A 143 12.29 -3.70 2.61
N LEU A 144 12.79 -3.04 1.57
CA LEU A 144 13.29 -1.66 1.65
C LEU A 144 12.17 -0.67 2.01
N ALA A 145 10.99 -0.82 1.40
CA ALA A 145 9.83 -0.01 1.71
C ALA A 145 9.36 -0.22 3.17
N ASN A 146 9.32 -1.47 3.63
CA ASN A 146 9.01 -1.82 5.02
C ASN A 146 9.99 -1.17 6.01
N ALA A 147 11.30 -1.20 5.71
CA ALA A 147 12.34 -0.58 6.52
C ALA A 147 12.18 0.96 6.59
N ALA A 148 11.93 1.60 5.45
CA ALA A 148 11.67 3.04 5.39
C ALA A 148 10.42 3.41 6.21
N ALA A 149 9.34 2.64 6.08
CA ALA A 149 8.09 2.86 6.79
C ALA A 149 8.26 2.72 8.31
N VAL A 150 8.87 1.62 8.77
CA VAL A 150 9.00 1.37 10.22
C VAL A 150 9.87 2.42 10.89
N ALA A 151 10.98 2.80 10.25
CA ALA A 151 11.91 3.80 10.77
C ALA A 151 11.29 5.20 10.85
N ALA A 152 10.37 5.52 9.95
CA ALA A 152 9.68 6.81 9.91
C ALA A 152 8.47 6.89 10.85
N LEU A 153 7.68 5.80 10.94
CA LEU A 153 6.39 5.79 11.64
C LEU A 153 6.49 5.30 13.09
N TYR A 154 7.46 4.42 13.39
CA TYR A 154 7.59 3.77 14.71
C TYR A 154 8.95 4.04 15.36
N GLY A 155 9.95 4.48 14.59
CA GLY A 155 11.30 4.75 15.08
C GLY A 155 12.23 3.54 14.99
N THR A 156 13.38 3.62 15.67
CA THR A 156 14.44 2.61 15.64
C THR A 156 15.04 2.39 17.04
N PRO A 157 15.62 1.20 17.35
CA PRO A 157 15.67 0.00 16.52
C PRO A 157 14.29 -0.62 16.30
N ALA A 158 14.12 -1.36 15.20
CA ALA A 158 12.84 -1.95 14.84
C ALA A 158 12.98 -3.25 14.05
N VAL A 159 11.95 -4.08 14.07
CA VAL A 159 11.79 -5.26 13.23
C VAL A 159 10.41 -5.22 12.58
N VAL A 160 10.36 -5.38 11.25
CA VAL A 160 9.10 -5.64 10.55
C VAL A 160 8.93 -7.13 10.36
N VAL A 161 7.80 -7.69 10.79
CA VAL A 161 7.41 -9.08 10.49
C VAL A 161 6.34 -9.07 9.40
N ASP A 162 6.72 -9.35 8.16
CA ASP A 162 5.80 -9.37 7.02
C ASP A 162 5.23 -10.76 6.78
N PHE A 163 3.93 -10.93 7.05
CA PHE A 163 3.17 -12.16 6.86
C PHE A 163 2.70 -12.34 5.40
N GLY A 164 3.65 -12.37 4.46
CA GLY A 164 3.44 -12.55 3.02
C GLY A 164 3.49 -14.01 2.54
N THR A 165 3.81 -14.22 1.25
CA THR A 165 4.01 -15.55 0.65
C THR A 165 5.17 -16.29 1.33
N ALA A 166 6.27 -15.58 1.57
CA ALA A 166 7.25 -15.90 2.59
C ALA A 166 7.01 -14.97 3.78
N VAL A 167 7.54 -15.33 4.95
CA VAL A 167 7.61 -14.38 6.07
C VAL A 167 9.00 -13.84 6.21
N THR A 168 9.09 -12.52 6.26
CA THR A 168 10.35 -11.80 6.42
C THR A 168 10.38 -11.10 7.76
N PHE A 169 11.59 -10.98 8.30
CA PHE A 169 11.92 -10.17 9.45
C PHE A 169 12.90 -9.12 8.96
N ASP A 170 12.46 -7.88 8.78
CA ASP A 170 13.31 -6.79 8.29
C ASP A 170 13.85 -6.01 9.48
N VAL A 171 15.16 -6.07 9.70
CA VAL A 171 15.81 -5.57 10.91
C VAL A 171 16.43 -4.21 10.65
N VAL A 172 16.01 -3.21 11.42
CA VAL A 172 16.54 -1.84 11.38
C VAL A 172 17.25 -1.55 12.70
N SER A 173 18.54 -1.22 12.64
CA SER A 173 19.38 -0.90 13.78
C SER A 173 18.98 0.41 14.46
N ALA A 174 19.53 0.67 15.65
CA ALA A 174 19.29 1.91 16.38
C ALA A 174 19.80 3.14 15.61
N GLU A 175 20.86 2.96 14.81
CA GLU A 175 21.51 3.95 13.95
C GLU A 175 20.72 4.22 12.66
N ARG A 176 19.50 3.66 12.54
CA ARG A 176 18.62 3.81 11.38
C ARG A 176 19.23 3.25 10.09
N CYS A 177 19.81 2.05 10.19
CA CYS A 177 20.25 1.26 9.05
C CYS A 177 19.45 -0.04 8.97
N TYR A 178 18.97 -0.39 7.78
CA TYR A 178 18.57 -1.76 7.48
C TYR A 178 19.83 -2.63 7.52
N ILE A 179 19.88 -3.59 8.43
CA ILE A 179 21.06 -4.45 8.69
C ILE A 179 20.86 -5.90 8.24
N GLY A 180 19.72 -6.20 7.61
CA GLY A 180 19.39 -7.54 7.12
C GLY A 180 18.12 -8.08 7.73
N GLY A 181 18.06 -9.40 7.87
CA GLY A 181 16.83 -10.04 8.30
C GLY A 181 16.78 -11.55 8.13
N VAL A 182 15.60 -12.10 8.42
CA VAL A 182 15.32 -13.54 8.32
C VAL A 182 14.21 -13.77 7.30
N ILE A 183 14.29 -14.85 6.53
CA ILE A 183 13.23 -15.29 5.61
C ILE A 183 12.83 -16.72 5.99
N ALA A 184 11.53 -16.92 6.23
CA ALA A 184 10.95 -18.21 6.58
C ALA A 184 9.78 -18.56 5.65
N PRO A 185 9.41 -19.84 5.52
CA PRO A 185 8.23 -20.25 4.74
C PRO A 185 6.95 -19.61 5.29
N GLY A 186 6.14 -19.01 4.42
CA GLY A 186 4.88 -18.40 4.83
C GLY A 186 3.83 -19.40 5.31
N LEU A 187 2.91 -18.93 6.16
CA LEU A 187 1.89 -19.76 6.79
C LEU A 187 1.02 -20.52 5.78
N GLU A 188 0.58 -19.83 4.72
CA GLU A 188 -0.19 -20.47 3.64
C GLU A 188 0.65 -21.48 2.85
N ALA A 189 1.92 -21.18 2.60
CA ALA A 189 2.82 -22.08 1.88
C ALA A 189 3.00 -23.41 2.64
N MET A 190 3.20 -23.37 3.95
CA MET A 190 3.34 -24.57 4.78
C MET A 190 2.07 -25.44 4.75
N THR A 191 0.90 -24.83 4.94
CA THR A 191 -0.37 -25.58 4.97
C THR A 191 -0.75 -26.12 3.59
N THR A 192 -0.45 -25.37 2.53
CA THR A 192 -0.64 -25.79 1.13
C THR A 192 0.31 -26.93 0.78
N TYR A 193 1.55 -26.90 1.27
CA TYR A 193 2.49 -28.00 1.10
C TYR A 193 1.97 -29.29 1.71
N LEU A 194 1.47 -29.26 2.96
CA LEU A 194 0.88 -30.44 3.61
C LEU A 194 -0.30 -31.01 2.82
N TYR A 195 -1.21 -30.14 2.36
CA TYR A 195 -2.33 -30.54 1.52
C TYR A 195 -1.87 -31.19 0.20
N ASN A 196 -0.89 -30.60 -0.49
CA ASN A 196 -0.44 -31.09 -1.79
C ASN A 196 0.43 -32.35 -1.71
N ARG A 197 1.06 -32.62 -0.57
CA ARG A 197 2.06 -33.69 -0.42
C ARG A 197 1.59 -34.88 0.40
N THR A 198 0.34 -34.91 0.80
CA THR A 198 -0.21 -36.02 1.59
C THR A 198 -1.62 -36.37 1.11
N ALA A 199 -2.00 -37.64 1.16
CA ALA A 199 -3.29 -38.09 0.65
C ALA A 199 -4.48 -37.70 1.55
N LEU A 200 -4.25 -37.51 2.86
CA LEU A 200 -5.32 -37.40 3.85
C LEU A 200 -5.41 -36.03 4.55
N LEU A 201 -4.48 -35.10 4.29
CA LEU A 201 -4.53 -33.79 4.91
C LEU A 201 -5.34 -32.82 4.05
N PRO A 202 -6.45 -32.25 4.56
CA PRO A 202 -7.29 -31.36 3.78
C PRO A 202 -6.70 -29.95 3.64
N LYS A 203 -7.16 -29.23 2.63
CA LYS A 203 -6.90 -27.79 2.51
C LYS A 203 -7.52 -27.04 3.69
N LEU A 204 -6.75 -26.13 4.28
CA LEU A 204 -7.20 -25.34 5.42
C LEU A 204 -7.63 -23.92 5.02
N SER A 205 -8.66 -23.42 5.69
CA SER A 205 -8.90 -21.99 5.86
C SER A 205 -8.53 -21.66 7.29
N LEU A 206 -7.51 -20.82 7.46
CA LEU A 206 -6.86 -20.61 8.75
C LEU A 206 -7.69 -19.72 9.68
N ALA A 207 -7.79 -20.14 10.93
CA ALA A 207 -8.52 -19.45 11.99
C ALA A 207 -7.92 -19.82 13.34
N GLU A 208 -8.27 -19.06 14.38
CA GLU A 208 -7.80 -19.35 15.73
C GLU A 208 -8.28 -20.74 16.21
N PRO A 209 -7.37 -21.66 16.59
CA PRO A 209 -7.75 -22.94 17.15
C PRO A 209 -8.29 -22.78 18.59
N ARG A 210 -9.36 -23.53 18.93
CA ARG A 210 -9.97 -23.50 20.28
C ARG A 210 -9.12 -24.15 21.37
N ARG A 211 -8.21 -25.06 20.98
CA ARG A 211 -7.36 -25.87 21.89
C ARG A 211 -6.09 -26.29 21.17
N ALA A 212 -5.02 -26.57 21.92
CA ALA A 212 -3.74 -27.05 21.37
C ALA A 212 -3.80 -28.47 20.80
N VAL A 213 -4.49 -29.37 21.48
CA VAL A 213 -4.62 -30.76 21.03
C VAL A 213 -5.88 -30.93 20.18
N GLY A 214 -5.71 -30.92 18.86
CA GLY A 214 -6.80 -31.12 17.91
C GLY A 214 -7.35 -32.55 17.95
N ARG A 215 -8.68 -32.69 18.01
CA ARG A 215 -9.38 -34.00 17.98
C ARG A 215 -9.91 -34.39 16.59
N SER A 216 -9.34 -33.79 15.55
CA SER A 216 -9.57 -34.13 14.15
C SER A 216 -8.35 -33.68 13.35
N THR A 217 -8.11 -34.26 12.17
CA THR A 217 -6.99 -33.89 11.29
C THR A 217 -6.96 -32.39 11.02
N LYS A 218 -8.12 -31.79 10.67
CA LYS A 218 -8.24 -30.34 10.45
C LYS A 218 -7.86 -29.54 11.69
N ALA A 219 -8.32 -29.93 12.87
CA ALA A 219 -8.01 -29.23 14.12
C ALA A 219 -6.54 -29.39 14.54
N ALA A 220 -5.95 -30.58 14.32
CA ALA A 220 -4.55 -30.85 14.60
C ALA A 220 -3.64 -30.01 13.70
N MET A 221 -3.91 -30.00 12.39
CA MET A 221 -3.17 -29.15 11.45
C MET A 221 -3.35 -27.66 11.75
N MET A 222 -4.56 -27.21 12.12
CA MET A 222 -4.80 -25.82 12.53
C MET A 222 -3.95 -25.42 13.74
N SER A 223 -3.86 -26.32 14.73
CA SER A 223 -3.09 -26.08 15.95
C SER A 223 -1.61 -25.99 15.65
N GLY A 224 -1.08 -26.92 14.85
CA GLY A 224 0.32 -26.89 14.40
C GLY A 224 0.64 -25.64 13.57
N ALA A 225 -0.26 -25.24 12.67
CA ALA A 225 -0.09 -24.03 11.88
C ALA A 225 -0.06 -22.78 12.76
N ILE A 226 -1.04 -22.55 13.64
CA ILE A 226 -1.13 -21.28 14.38
C ILE A 226 -0.15 -21.23 15.55
N PHE A 227 -0.12 -22.25 16.41
CA PHE A 227 0.78 -22.24 17.58
C PHE A 227 2.23 -22.43 17.17
N GLY A 228 2.50 -23.32 16.21
CA GLY A 228 3.85 -23.52 15.69
C GLY A 228 4.42 -22.25 15.06
N TYR A 229 3.60 -21.48 14.32
CA TYR A 229 4.06 -20.23 13.73
C TYR A 229 4.32 -19.13 14.75
N ARG A 230 3.47 -19.02 15.78
CA ARG A 230 3.74 -18.12 16.91
C ARG A 230 5.06 -18.47 17.60
N GLY A 231 5.33 -19.76 17.79
CA GLY A 231 6.62 -20.25 18.29
C GLY A 231 7.79 -19.87 17.39
N LEU A 232 7.68 -20.07 16.08
CA LEU A 232 8.68 -19.67 15.09
C LEU A 232 8.98 -18.17 15.15
N VAL A 233 7.94 -17.33 15.15
CA VAL A 233 8.10 -15.87 15.21
C VAL A 233 8.76 -15.46 16.52
N LYS A 234 8.29 -16.01 17.64
CA LYS A 234 8.85 -15.72 18.97
C LYS A 234 10.33 -16.05 19.06
N GLU A 235 10.72 -17.24 18.61
CA GLU A 235 12.11 -17.68 18.69
C GLU A 235 13.02 -16.81 17.81
N ILE A 236 12.60 -16.51 16.57
CA ILE A 236 13.36 -15.65 15.67
C ILE A 236 13.52 -14.24 16.25
N LEU A 237 12.46 -13.64 16.79
CA LEU A 237 12.53 -12.32 17.43
C LEU A 237 13.45 -12.32 18.64
N ALA A 238 13.43 -13.37 19.46
CA ALA A 238 14.33 -13.51 20.60
C ALA A 238 15.80 -13.55 20.16
N LYS A 239 16.12 -14.30 19.09
CA LYS A 239 17.48 -14.37 18.53
C LYS A 239 17.91 -13.02 17.94
N ILE A 240 17.06 -12.38 17.14
CA ILE A 240 17.33 -11.04 16.58
C ILE A 240 17.58 -10.04 17.72
N GLY A 241 16.74 -10.04 18.75
CA GLY A 241 16.88 -9.13 19.88
C GLY A 241 18.20 -9.28 20.63
N ALA A 242 18.59 -10.53 20.89
CA ALA A 242 19.84 -10.86 21.57
C ALA A 242 21.08 -10.46 20.75
N GLU A 243 21.05 -10.65 19.43
CA GLU A 243 22.18 -10.39 18.53
C GLU A 243 22.29 -8.90 18.14
N ALA A 244 21.19 -8.28 17.74
CA ALA A 244 21.21 -6.97 17.07
C ALA A 244 20.97 -5.78 18.01
N PHE A 245 20.26 -5.97 19.13
CA PHE A 245 19.77 -4.85 19.95
C PHE A 245 20.30 -4.83 21.39
N GLY A 246 20.88 -5.94 21.86
CA GLY A 246 21.39 -6.07 23.23
C GLY A 246 20.29 -5.78 24.26
N LYS A 247 20.44 -4.72 25.06
CA LYS A 247 19.44 -4.28 26.06
C LYS A 247 18.41 -3.28 25.52
N LYS A 248 18.58 -2.77 24.30
CA LYS A 248 17.64 -1.78 23.73
C LYS A 248 16.36 -2.52 23.30
N ARG A 249 15.19 -1.97 23.64
CA ARG A 249 13.91 -2.47 23.14
C ARG A 249 13.71 -2.02 21.70
N ALA A 250 13.49 -2.96 20.80
CA ALA A 250 13.09 -2.68 19.43
C ALA A 250 11.56 -2.63 19.29
N GLN A 251 11.08 -1.81 18.36
CA GLN A 251 9.68 -1.81 17.94
C GLN A 251 9.44 -2.98 16.98
N ILE A 252 8.46 -3.82 17.27
CA ILE A 252 8.11 -4.97 16.45
C ILE A 252 6.76 -4.73 15.76
N VAL A 253 6.79 -4.53 14.45
CA VAL A 253 5.60 -4.18 13.65
C VAL A 253 5.27 -5.29 12.68
N ALA A 254 4.05 -5.80 12.71
CA ALA A 254 3.58 -6.82 11.80
C ALA A 254 2.78 -6.23 10.62
N THR A 255 3.01 -6.76 9.43
CA THR A 255 2.24 -6.46 8.21
C THR A 255 1.94 -7.75 7.44
N GLY A 256 1.22 -7.68 6.34
CA GLY A 256 0.89 -8.84 5.51
C GLY A 256 -0.43 -9.52 5.88
N GLY A 257 -0.78 -10.56 5.12
CA GLY A 257 -2.14 -11.13 5.09
C GLY A 257 -2.56 -11.83 6.39
N TYR A 258 -1.61 -12.50 7.05
CA TYR A 258 -1.87 -13.26 8.29
C TYR A 258 -1.43 -12.52 9.56
N ALA A 259 -0.99 -11.26 9.45
CA ALA A 259 -0.49 -10.47 10.58
C ALA A 259 -1.49 -10.41 11.74
N LYS A 260 -2.73 -10.04 11.45
CA LYS A 260 -3.79 -9.92 12.47
C LYS A 260 -4.03 -11.24 13.20
N LEU A 261 -4.04 -12.36 12.48
CA LEU A 261 -4.29 -13.68 13.06
C LEU A 261 -3.15 -14.11 13.98
N ILE A 262 -1.91 -13.97 13.52
CA ILE A 262 -0.74 -14.41 14.30
C ILE A 262 -0.50 -13.47 15.48
N ALA A 263 -0.54 -12.14 15.26
CA ALA A 263 -0.28 -11.13 16.28
C ALA A 263 -1.31 -11.08 17.41
N ALA A 264 -2.56 -11.50 17.17
CA ALA A 264 -3.63 -11.40 18.17
C ALA A 264 -3.32 -12.04 19.54
N ARG A 265 -2.39 -13.00 19.61
CA ARG A 265 -1.96 -13.66 20.84
C ARG A 265 -0.43 -13.76 20.94
N LEU A 266 0.28 -12.80 20.35
CA LEU A 266 1.74 -12.76 20.37
C LEU A 266 2.20 -11.41 20.92
N PRO A 267 2.44 -11.29 22.24
CA PRO A 267 2.75 -10.01 22.91
C PRO A 267 4.07 -9.39 22.45
N GLU A 268 4.93 -10.14 21.78
CA GLU A 268 6.17 -9.65 21.18
C GLU A 268 5.92 -8.71 20.00
N ILE A 269 4.71 -8.68 19.41
CA ILE A 269 4.34 -7.75 18.34
C ILE A 269 3.65 -6.51 18.95
N ASP A 270 4.27 -5.35 18.79
CA ASP A 270 3.77 -4.08 19.35
C ASP A 270 2.61 -3.50 18.52
N ALA A 271 2.63 -3.67 17.20
CA ALA A 271 1.63 -3.08 16.31
C ALA A 271 1.37 -3.94 15.06
N VAL A 272 0.17 -3.81 14.49
CA VAL A 272 -0.18 -4.38 13.18
C VAL A 272 -0.53 -3.25 12.21
N CYS A 273 0.23 -3.14 11.12
CA CYS A 273 0.05 -2.12 10.08
C CYS A 273 -0.14 -2.79 8.70
N PRO A 274 -1.38 -3.02 8.25
CA PRO A 274 -1.65 -3.80 7.02
C PRO A 274 -1.10 -3.20 5.71
N ASP A 275 -0.90 -1.89 5.69
CA ASP A 275 -0.47 -1.11 4.53
C ASP A 275 0.96 -0.54 4.70
N LEU A 276 1.76 -1.10 5.62
CA LEU A 276 3.10 -0.61 5.95
C LEU A 276 3.99 -0.44 4.71
N THR A 277 3.98 -1.41 3.80
CA THR A 277 4.76 -1.36 2.55
C THR A 277 4.35 -0.17 1.68
N LEU A 278 3.04 0.10 1.55
CA LEU A 278 2.54 1.23 0.77
C LEU A 278 2.90 2.56 1.45
N GLU A 279 2.84 2.65 2.78
CA GLU A 279 3.35 3.82 3.50
C GLU A 279 4.84 4.05 3.23
N GLY A 280 5.62 2.97 3.19
CA GLY A 280 7.03 3.01 2.79
C GLY A 280 7.24 3.59 1.40
N LEU A 281 6.46 3.14 0.42
CA LEU A 281 6.49 3.69 -0.94
C LEU A 281 6.12 5.18 -0.97
N ARG A 282 5.14 5.61 -0.16
CA ARG A 282 4.77 7.03 -0.05
C ARG A 282 5.94 7.85 0.49
N ILE A 283 6.57 7.38 1.56
CA ILE A 283 7.72 8.04 2.19
C ILE A 283 8.89 8.14 1.21
N ILE A 284 9.24 7.05 0.53
CA ILE A 284 10.31 7.03 -0.48
C ILE A 284 9.96 7.98 -1.65
N GLY A 285 8.71 8.00 -2.09
CA GLY A 285 8.23 8.93 -3.12
C GLY A 285 8.34 10.40 -2.73
N ASN A 286 8.24 10.74 -1.44
CA ASN A 286 8.43 12.10 -0.94
C ASN A 286 9.91 12.54 -0.97
N LEU A 287 10.83 11.61 -0.73
CA LEU A 287 12.27 11.86 -0.67
C LEU A 287 12.87 12.00 -2.08
N ASN A 288 12.50 11.13 -3.01
CA ASN A 288 13.09 11.09 -4.35
C ASN A 288 12.33 12.03 -5.31
N ARG A 289 12.82 13.26 -5.49
CA ARG A 289 12.21 14.28 -6.36
C ARG A 289 12.65 14.17 -7.81
#